data_AF-A0A7G9FVD2-F1
#
_entry.id   AF-A0A7G9FVD2-F1
#
_cell.length_a   1.000
_cell.length_b   1.000
_cell.length_c   1.000
_cell.angle_alpha   90.00
_cell.angle_beta   90.00
_cell.angle_gamma   90.00
#
_symmetry.space_group_name_H-M   'P 1'
#
loop_
_entity.id
_entity.type
_entity.pdbx_description
1 polymer ?
#
loop_
_entity_poly.entity_id
_entity_poly.type
_entity_poly.pdbx_seq_one_letter_code
_entity_poly.pdbx_strand_id
1 'polypeptide(L)'
;MGQVEAANNTEWHFFPMPTYIEYGNRLRLVYLLNEGGVKLPNPQEKERREATLIFLDRVQAELVKCINELDCKYNAEVNSYTSFVRIPGSINRKYIGYIGPDGKYHWQIKSKDRVCAMEIANGKRWDFHELAEQILPKLPDWYADYKKRQQKKLTQRSTRTYSSSNLIQLMKKRLHLLEQLQQDGYDIGHREMMCHLYFNCLLQMKQLSREESWELVRKFNSDFRTPLNERKLKISIYKGKEYNYKDVTFLKKLDLDPEQAARYGFRMRNWNSYTKQEYREYRREYMRQYRKDQKPTVSDKQKEILRLSQKAKELRESGCTVRQIADELGISESTVKRYLAK
;
A
#
# COMPACT_ATOMS: atom_id res chain seq x y z
N MET A 1 -53.66 -18.12 30.22
CA MET A 1 -52.56 -17.55 31.02
C MET A 1 -51.27 -18.23 30.58
N GLY A 2 -50.56 -17.60 29.65
CA GLY A 2 -49.32 -18.15 29.10
C GLY A 2 -48.14 -17.80 29.99
N GLN A 3 -47.41 -18.81 30.46
CA GLN A 3 -46.08 -18.64 31.00
C GLN A 3 -45.10 -18.63 29.82
N VAL A 4 -44.37 -17.53 29.72
CA VAL A 4 -43.40 -17.23 28.68
C VAL A 4 -42.18 -18.12 28.91
N GLU A 5 -41.93 -19.02 27.96
CA GLU A 5 -40.65 -19.71 27.83
C GLU A 5 -39.56 -18.65 27.56
N ALA A 6 -38.64 -18.50 28.50
CA ALA A 6 -37.44 -17.70 28.32
C ALA A 6 -36.58 -18.38 27.24
N ALA A 7 -36.53 -17.77 26.06
CA ALA A 7 -35.62 -18.15 24.99
C ALA A 7 -34.17 -17.99 25.46
N ASN A 8 -33.58 -19.10 25.91
CA ASN A 8 -32.13 -19.26 26.03
C ASN A 8 -31.52 -19.24 24.63
N ASN A 9 -31.16 -18.04 24.18
CA ASN A 9 -30.32 -17.86 22.99
C ASN A 9 -29.27 -16.78 23.30
N THR A 10 -28.43 -17.03 24.29
CA THR A 10 -27.18 -16.27 24.50
C THR A 10 -26.06 -17.03 23.82
N GLU A 11 -25.89 -16.80 22.51
CA GLU A 11 -24.57 -16.95 21.91
C GLU A 11 -23.66 -15.98 22.69
N TRP A 12 -22.77 -16.53 23.50
CA TRP A 12 -21.74 -15.74 24.17
C TRP A 12 -20.84 -15.16 23.07
N HIS A 13 -21.06 -13.90 22.71
CA HIS A 13 -20.09 -13.15 21.92
C HIS A 13 -18.80 -13.08 22.73
N PHE A 14 -17.84 -13.93 22.37
CA PHE A 14 -16.56 -14.03 23.07
C PHE A 14 -15.78 -12.74 22.84
N PHE A 15 -15.84 -11.84 23.83
CA PHE A 15 -15.16 -10.55 23.82
C PHE A 15 -13.83 -10.67 24.58
N PRO A 16 -12.68 -10.26 23.99
CA PRO A 16 -11.42 -10.29 24.71
C PRO A 16 -11.45 -9.32 25.88
N MET A 17 -11.25 -9.85 27.09
CA MET A 17 -11.30 -9.05 28.31
C MET A 17 -10.11 -8.07 28.36
N PRO A 18 -10.35 -6.78 28.66
CA PRO A 18 -9.26 -5.83 28.83
C PRO A 18 -8.43 -6.19 30.05
N THR A 19 -7.18 -5.73 30.06
CA THR A 19 -6.30 -5.91 31.22
C THR A 19 -6.84 -5.16 32.43
N TYR A 20 -7.30 -3.92 32.21
CA TYR A 20 -8.00 -3.13 33.22
C TYR A 20 -8.91 -2.10 32.54
N ILE A 21 -9.81 -1.50 33.31
CA ILE A 21 -10.68 -0.42 32.87
C ILE A 21 -10.26 0.88 33.56
N GLU A 22 -9.85 1.89 32.78
CA GLU A 22 -9.66 3.26 33.26
C GLU A 22 -11.03 3.96 33.23
N TYR A 23 -11.44 4.57 34.34
CA TYR A 23 -12.70 5.29 34.42
C TYR A 23 -12.61 6.58 35.25
N GLY A 24 -13.66 7.39 35.18
CA GLY A 24 -13.75 8.74 35.72
C GLY A 24 -14.81 9.48 34.90
N ASN A 25 -14.39 10.46 34.08
CA ASN A 25 -15.30 11.13 33.14
C ASN A 25 -15.68 10.26 31.93
N ARG A 26 -14.74 9.43 31.47
CA ARG A 26 -14.92 8.51 30.34
C ARG A 26 -14.39 7.14 30.76
N LEU A 27 -15.01 6.11 30.23
CA LEU A 27 -14.56 4.74 30.37
C LEU A 27 -13.60 4.39 29.23
N ARG A 28 -12.47 3.75 29.53
CA ARG A 28 -11.52 3.21 28.55
C ARG A 28 -11.17 1.78 28.92
N LEU A 29 -11.28 0.90 27.95
CA LEU A 29 -10.80 -0.48 28.06
C LEU A 29 -9.33 -0.49 27.67
N VAL A 30 -8.45 -0.90 28.58
CA VAL A 30 -6.99 -0.89 28.36
C VAL A 30 -6.47 -2.31 28.19
N TYR A 31 -5.86 -2.57 27.04
CA TYR A 31 -5.23 -3.83 26.68
C TYR A 31 -3.71 -3.65 26.74
N LEU A 32 -3.09 -4.15 27.81
CA LEU A 32 -1.64 -4.15 27.92
C LEU A 32 -1.07 -5.33 27.14
N LEU A 33 -0.05 -5.08 26.34
CA LEU A 33 0.66 -6.12 25.61
C LEU A 33 1.79 -6.72 26.46
N ASN A 34 2.19 -7.94 26.13
CA ASN A 34 3.36 -8.60 26.70
C ASN A 34 4.65 -7.79 26.43
N GLU A 35 5.70 -8.10 27.19
CA GLU A 35 7.00 -7.44 27.05
C GLU A 35 7.51 -7.52 25.61
N GLY A 36 7.99 -6.38 25.10
CA GLY A 36 8.40 -6.23 23.69
C GLY A 36 7.31 -5.72 22.75
N GLY A 37 6.02 -5.84 23.11
CA GLY A 37 4.87 -5.26 22.41
C GLY A 37 4.89 -5.45 20.88
N VAL A 38 4.28 -4.50 20.15
CA VAL A 38 4.42 -4.42 18.69
C VAL A 38 5.52 -3.43 18.34
N LYS A 39 6.62 -3.94 17.80
CA LYS A 39 7.75 -3.11 17.33
C LYS A 39 7.41 -2.48 15.98
N LEU A 40 7.32 -1.16 15.95
CA LEU A 40 7.19 -0.44 14.70
C LEU A 40 8.50 -0.54 13.90
N PRO A 41 8.44 -0.95 12.62
CA PRO A 41 9.61 -0.96 11.75
C PRO A 41 10.24 0.44 11.63
N ASN A 42 11.53 0.46 11.30
CA ASN A 42 12.30 1.70 11.20
C ASN A 42 11.65 2.64 10.15
N PRO A 43 11.59 3.98 10.37
CA PRO A 43 11.10 4.94 9.38
C PRO A 43 11.60 4.77 7.92
N GLN A 44 12.77 4.17 7.68
CA GLN A 44 13.22 3.89 6.30
C GLN A 44 12.50 2.68 5.66
N GLU A 45 11.97 1.74 6.44
CA GLU A 45 11.15 0.59 5.97
C GLU A 45 9.68 1.00 5.78
N LYS A 46 9.43 2.00 4.92
CA LYS A 46 8.10 2.63 4.79
C LYS A 46 6.95 1.65 4.57
N GLU A 47 7.09 0.72 3.62
CA GLU A 47 6.03 -0.25 3.28
C GLU A 47 5.71 -1.19 4.44
N ARG A 48 6.74 -1.69 5.12
CA ARG A 48 6.58 -2.60 6.27
C ARG A 48 5.96 -1.87 7.46
N ARG A 49 6.38 -0.62 7.69
CA ARG A 49 5.82 0.23 8.73
C ARG A 49 4.34 0.54 8.48
N GLU A 50 4.00 0.91 7.24
CA GLU A 50 2.62 1.16 6.82
C GLU A 50 1.75 -0.08 7.01
N ALA A 51 2.22 -1.26 6.57
CA ALA A 51 1.51 -2.52 6.76
C ALA A 51 1.27 -2.84 8.26
N THR A 52 2.25 -2.55 9.12
CA THR A 52 2.13 -2.76 10.57
C THR A 52 1.08 -1.83 11.19
N LEU A 53 1.06 -0.55 10.78
CA LEU A 53 0.07 0.42 11.24
C LEU A 53 -1.35 0.06 10.77
N ILE A 54 -1.51 -0.34 9.51
CA ILE A 54 -2.80 -0.80 8.99
C ILE A 54 -3.31 -2.03 9.77
N PHE A 55 -2.42 -2.95 10.10
CA PHE A 55 -2.78 -4.14 10.87
C PHE A 55 -3.24 -3.78 12.29
N LEU A 56 -2.49 -2.91 12.96
CA LEU A 56 -2.85 -2.33 14.25
C LEU A 56 -4.22 -1.64 14.18
N ASP A 57 -4.41 -0.67 13.29
CA ASP A 57 -5.66 0.08 13.13
C ASP A 57 -6.85 -0.85 12.91
N ARG A 58 -6.67 -1.92 12.13
CA ARG A 58 -7.72 -2.91 11.89
C ARG A 58 -8.13 -3.68 13.15
N VAL A 59 -7.17 -4.09 13.99
CA VAL A 59 -7.46 -4.78 15.26
C VAL A 59 -8.24 -3.85 16.20
N GLN A 60 -7.84 -2.57 16.31
CA GLN A 60 -8.57 -1.57 17.10
C GLN A 60 -9.98 -1.30 16.58
N ALA A 61 -10.14 -1.18 15.26
CA ALA A 61 -11.44 -0.95 14.66
C ALA A 61 -12.40 -2.12 14.92
N GLU A 62 -11.91 -3.35 14.83
CA GLU A 62 -12.73 -4.53 15.09
C GLU A 62 -13.04 -4.70 16.58
N LEU A 63 -12.14 -4.33 17.49
CA LEU A 63 -12.44 -4.23 18.93
C LEU A 63 -13.60 -3.29 19.21
N VAL A 64 -13.53 -2.07 18.65
CA VAL A 64 -14.59 -1.06 18.80
C VAL A 64 -15.91 -1.55 18.21
N LYS A 65 -15.85 -2.22 17.06
CA LYS A 65 -17.02 -2.83 16.43
C LYS A 65 -17.65 -3.88 17.35
N CYS A 66 -16.87 -4.81 17.90
CA CYS A 66 -17.36 -5.81 18.85
C CYS A 66 -18.02 -5.17 20.08
N ILE A 67 -17.44 -4.10 20.64
CA ILE A 67 -18.03 -3.38 21.78
C ILE A 67 -19.38 -2.77 21.40
N ASN A 68 -19.45 -2.10 20.25
CA ASN A 68 -20.67 -1.45 19.79
C ASN A 68 -21.75 -2.45 19.33
N GLU A 69 -21.38 -3.69 19.01
CA GLU A 69 -22.32 -4.78 18.77
C GLU A 69 -22.95 -5.30 20.07
N LEU A 70 -22.27 -5.19 21.22
CA LEU A 70 -22.86 -5.52 22.53
C LEU A 70 -24.00 -4.56 22.90
N ASP A 71 -23.78 -3.25 22.69
CA ASP A 71 -24.83 -2.22 22.77
C ASP A 71 -24.43 -1.03 21.89
N CYS A 72 -25.31 -0.68 20.94
CA CYS A 72 -25.08 0.42 20.01
C CYS A 72 -25.00 1.79 20.71
N LYS A 73 -25.48 1.90 21.95
CA LYS A 73 -25.39 3.12 22.77
C LYS A 73 -23.99 3.36 23.34
N TYR A 74 -23.11 2.36 23.35
CA TYR A 74 -21.75 2.55 23.85
C TYR A 74 -20.95 3.54 23.02
N ASN A 75 -21.20 3.60 21.69
CA ASN A 75 -20.54 4.50 20.76
C ASN A 75 -19.02 4.61 21.03
N ALA A 76 -18.40 3.44 21.23
CA ALA A 76 -16.98 3.32 21.49
C ALA A 76 -16.18 3.86 20.30
N GLU A 77 -15.02 4.44 20.60
CA GLU A 77 -14.12 5.04 19.62
C GLU A 77 -12.69 4.59 19.88
N VAL A 78 -11.88 4.57 18.83
CA VAL A 78 -10.47 4.22 18.95
C VAL A 78 -9.67 5.34 19.62
N ASN A 79 -8.72 4.97 20.47
CA ASN A 79 -7.68 5.87 20.94
C ASN A 79 -6.44 5.74 20.04
N SER A 80 -5.83 6.88 19.67
CA SER A 80 -4.54 6.86 18.96
C SER A 80 -3.50 6.08 19.77
N TYR A 81 -2.67 5.28 19.11
CA TYR A 81 -1.54 4.56 19.72
C TYR A 81 -0.54 5.46 20.46
N THR A 82 -0.51 6.75 20.14
CA THR A 82 0.35 7.75 20.80
C THR A 82 -0.32 8.42 22.00
N SER A 83 -1.57 8.05 22.31
CA SER A 83 -2.30 8.60 23.44
C SER A 83 -1.70 8.11 24.74
N PHE A 84 -1.42 9.04 25.65
CA PHE A 84 -1.03 8.69 27.01
C PHE A 84 -2.24 8.15 27.80
N VAL A 85 -1.99 7.12 28.60
CA VAL A 85 -2.92 6.67 29.64
C VAL A 85 -2.88 7.63 30.83
N ARG A 86 -4.00 7.74 31.57
CA ARG A 86 -4.01 8.58 32.76
C ARG A 86 -3.43 7.82 33.94
N ILE A 87 -2.80 8.56 34.86
CA ILE A 87 -2.27 7.99 36.09
C ILE A 87 -3.45 7.75 37.05
N PRO A 88 -3.70 6.51 37.51
CA PRO A 88 -4.74 6.23 38.50
C PRO A 88 -4.55 7.07 39.78
N GLY A 89 -5.65 7.53 40.37
CA GLY A 89 -5.65 8.41 41.54
C GLY A 89 -5.47 9.90 41.22
N SER A 90 -5.06 10.27 40.01
CA SER A 90 -4.95 11.67 39.59
C SER A 90 -6.32 12.33 39.40
N ILE A 91 -6.35 13.68 39.40
CA ILE A 91 -7.57 14.46 39.15
C ILE A 91 -7.56 14.97 37.71
N ASN A 92 -8.48 14.48 36.90
CA ASN A 92 -8.71 14.97 35.56
C ASN A 92 -9.55 16.25 35.62
N ARG A 93 -8.92 17.40 35.35
CA ARG A 93 -9.58 18.71 35.31
C ARG A 93 -9.91 19.10 33.88
N LYS A 94 -11.18 19.35 33.59
CA LYS A 94 -11.60 19.98 32.32
C LYS A 94 -11.86 21.45 32.54
N TYR A 95 -11.40 22.28 31.61
CA TYR A 95 -11.68 23.72 31.60
C TYR A 95 -12.64 24.05 30.46
N ILE A 96 -13.48 25.06 30.66
CA ILE A 96 -14.28 25.67 29.62
C ILE A 96 -13.92 27.15 29.57
N GLY A 97 -13.71 27.65 28.35
CA GLY A 97 -13.41 29.06 28.14
C GLY A 97 -14.70 29.84 27.90
N TYR A 98 -14.71 31.10 28.35
CA TYR A 98 -15.80 32.03 28.12
C TYR A 98 -15.26 33.45 27.97
N ILE A 99 -16.01 34.32 27.30
CA ILE A 99 -15.69 35.75 27.23
C ILE A 99 -16.33 36.41 28.45
N GLY A 100 -15.50 37.05 29.27
CA GLY A 100 -15.93 37.75 30.47
C GLY A 100 -16.59 39.09 30.14
N PRO A 101 -17.21 39.74 31.14
CA PRO A 101 -17.79 41.08 31.00
C PRO A 101 -16.76 42.15 30.59
N ASP A 102 -15.47 41.89 30.82
CA ASP A 102 -14.33 42.70 30.39
C ASP A 102 -13.92 42.49 28.92
N GLY A 103 -14.65 41.66 28.18
CA GLY A 103 -14.37 41.31 26.80
C GLY A 103 -13.17 40.36 26.62
N LYS A 104 -12.58 39.85 27.70
CA LYS A 104 -11.40 38.96 27.65
C LYS A 104 -11.78 37.50 27.79
N TYR A 105 -10.90 36.61 27.33
CA TYR A 105 -11.10 35.18 27.43
C TYR A 105 -10.65 34.67 28.81
N HIS A 106 -11.57 34.01 29.53
CA HIS A 106 -11.34 33.43 30.86
C HIS A 106 -11.55 31.92 30.81
N TRP A 107 -10.88 31.19 31.72
CA TRP A 107 -11.05 29.75 31.87
C TRP A 107 -11.67 29.43 33.22
N GLN A 108 -12.72 28.62 33.22
CA GLN A 108 -13.31 28.07 34.45
C GLN A 108 -13.24 26.55 34.43
N ILE A 109 -13.14 25.95 35.62
CA ILE A 109 -13.13 24.50 35.76
C ILE A 109 -14.54 23.97 35.49
N LYS A 110 -14.68 23.19 34.41
CA LYS A 110 -15.92 22.52 34.02
C LYS A 110 -16.17 21.25 34.85
N SER A 111 -15.14 20.42 35.05
CA SER A 111 -15.26 19.20 35.85
C SER A 111 -13.95 18.82 36.52
N LYS A 112 -14.05 18.10 37.65
CA LYS A 112 -12.94 17.50 38.38
C LYS A 112 -13.28 16.03 38.64
N ASP A 113 -12.75 15.14 37.80
CA ASP A 113 -13.05 13.73 37.86
C ASP A 113 -11.84 12.96 38.37
N ARG A 114 -11.99 12.16 39.43
CA ARG A 114 -10.92 11.26 39.87
C ARG A 114 -10.74 10.16 38.83
N VAL A 115 -9.50 9.94 38.43
CA VAL A 115 -9.13 8.82 37.55
C VAL A 115 -9.03 7.57 38.41
N CYS A 116 -9.81 6.56 38.09
CA CYS A 116 -9.77 5.27 38.75
C CYS A 116 -9.39 4.19 37.74
N ALA A 117 -8.79 3.11 38.24
CA ALA A 117 -8.53 1.91 37.47
C ALA A 117 -9.22 0.73 38.17
N MET A 118 -9.95 -0.06 37.40
CA MET A 118 -10.58 -1.29 37.86
C MET A 118 -9.88 -2.47 37.22
N GLU A 119 -9.32 -3.34 38.06
CA GLU A 119 -8.80 -4.63 37.60
C GLU A 119 -9.96 -5.55 37.20
N ILE A 120 -9.74 -6.34 36.17
CA ILE A 120 -10.71 -7.32 35.68
C ILE A 120 -10.22 -8.69 36.11
N ALA A 121 -11.10 -9.49 36.72
CA ALA A 121 -10.74 -10.79 37.31
C ALA A 121 -10.04 -11.74 36.30
N ASN A 122 -10.48 -11.72 35.04
CA ASN A 122 -9.88 -12.49 33.94
C ASN A 122 -9.03 -11.60 33.00
N GLY A 123 -8.67 -10.40 33.44
CA GLY A 123 -7.82 -9.49 32.71
C GLY A 123 -6.38 -9.98 32.72
N LYS A 124 -5.75 -10.04 31.55
CA LYS A 124 -4.34 -10.43 31.40
C LYS A 124 -3.60 -9.46 30.50
N ARG A 125 -2.27 -9.58 30.48
CA ARG A 125 -1.48 -9.04 29.38
C ARG A 125 -1.66 -9.92 28.14
N TRP A 126 -1.70 -9.27 26.99
CA TRP A 126 -2.02 -9.90 25.72
C TRP A 126 -0.77 -10.10 24.87
N ASP A 127 -0.62 -11.29 24.28
CA ASP A 127 0.14 -11.37 23.05
C ASP A 127 -0.68 -10.69 21.94
N PHE A 128 -0.03 -9.87 21.11
CA PHE A 128 -0.76 -9.10 20.11
C PHE A 128 -1.37 -9.98 19.02
N HIS A 129 -0.71 -11.08 18.64
CA HIS A 129 -1.24 -12.01 17.64
C HIS A 129 -2.39 -12.83 18.21
N GLU A 130 -2.28 -13.27 19.48
CA GLU A 130 -3.39 -13.91 20.19
C GLU A 130 -4.63 -13.00 20.21
N LEU A 131 -4.45 -11.73 20.58
CA LEU A 131 -5.53 -10.74 20.59
C LEU A 131 -6.14 -10.59 19.18
N ALA A 132 -5.29 -10.40 18.17
CA ALA A 132 -5.73 -10.25 16.78
C ALA A 132 -6.50 -11.48 16.27
N GLU A 133 -6.07 -12.70 16.60
CA GLU A 133 -6.75 -13.94 16.20
C GLU A 133 -8.13 -14.10 16.83
N GLN A 134 -8.33 -13.62 18.05
CA GLN A 134 -9.62 -13.69 18.72
C GLN A 134 -10.63 -12.69 18.17
N ILE A 135 -10.18 -11.50 17.77
CA ILE A 135 -11.06 -10.40 17.36
C ILE A 135 -11.33 -10.41 15.85
N LEU A 136 -10.30 -10.68 15.06
CA LEU A 136 -10.42 -10.52 13.61
C LEU A 136 -11.34 -11.59 13.04
N PRO A 137 -12.25 -11.23 12.12
CA PRO A 137 -13.12 -12.19 11.48
C PRO A 137 -12.29 -13.23 10.73
N LYS A 138 -12.79 -14.47 10.70
CA LYS A 138 -12.19 -15.55 9.89
C LYS A 138 -11.95 -15.04 8.48
N LEU A 139 -10.73 -15.28 7.99
CA LEU A 139 -10.38 -14.92 6.63
C LEU A 139 -11.34 -15.61 5.67
N PRO A 140 -11.88 -14.90 4.66
CA PRO A 140 -12.79 -15.49 3.69
C PRO A 140 -12.15 -16.68 2.98
N ASP A 141 -12.94 -17.68 2.59
CA ASP A 141 -12.45 -18.90 1.93
C ASP A 141 -11.62 -18.61 0.66
N TRP A 142 -12.02 -17.57 -0.10
CA TRP A 142 -11.29 -17.15 -1.30
C TRP A 142 -9.87 -16.65 -1.00
N TYR A 143 -9.57 -16.23 0.23
CA TYR A 143 -8.27 -15.69 0.62
C TYR A 143 -7.17 -16.75 0.55
N ALA A 144 -7.49 -18.01 0.91
CA ALA A 144 -6.55 -19.12 0.77
C ALA A 144 -6.16 -19.32 -0.70
N ASP A 145 -7.14 -19.25 -1.61
CA ASP A 145 -6.90 -19.36 -3.05
C ASP A 145 -6.16 -18.15 -3.62
N TYR A 146 -6.46 -16.94 -3.14
CA TYR A 146 -5.69 -15.74 -3.45
C TYR A 146 -4.22 -15.90 -3.04
N LYS A 147 -3.96 -16.37 -1.81
CA LYS A 147 -2.59 -16.61 -1.31
C LYS A 147 -1.88 -17.67 -2.13
N LYS A 148 -2.54 -18.79 -2.47
CA LYS A 148 -2.01 -19.82 -3.38
C LYS A 148 -1.67 -19.24 -4.77
N ARG A 149 -2.54 -18.39 -5.34
CA ARG A 149 -2.28 -17.71 -6.62
C ARG A 149 -1.09 -16.74 -6.54
N GLN A 150 -0.95 -16.01 -5.44
CA GLN A 150 0.20 -15.11 -5.21
C GLN A 150 1.49 -15.90 -5.00
N GLN A 151 1.44 -16.98 -4.21
CA GLN A 151 2.57 -17.90 -4.02
C GLN A 151 3.01 -18.44 -5.38
N LYS A 152 2.08 -18.92 -6.22
CA LYS A 152 2.34 -19.41 -7.57
C LYS A 152 2.94 -18.33 -8.49
N LYS A 153 2.50 -17.07 -8.38
CA LYS A 153 3.14 -15.93 -9.07
C LYS A 153 4.57 -15.65 -8.57
N LEU A 154 4.82 -15.81 -7.27
CA LEU A 154 6.16 -15.71 -6.67
C LEU A 154 7.05 -16.87 -7.11
N THR A 155 6.55 -18.11 -7.15
CA THR A 155 7.30 -19.28 -7.65
C THR A 155 7.57 -19.15 -9.15
N GLN A 156 6.60 -18.68 -9.94
CA GLN A 156 6.78 -18.39 -11.38
C GLN A 156 7.72 -17.20 -11.65
N ARG A 157 7.82 -16.24 -10.73
CA ARG A 157 8.85 -15.19 -10.75
C ARG A 157 10.22 -15.74 -10.33
N SER A 158 10.26 -16.68 -9.39
CA SER A 158 11.48 -17.37 -8.92
C SER A 158 12.03 -18.36 -9.95
N THR A 159 11.20 -18.96 -10.80
CA THR A 159 11.63 -19.77 -11.95
C THR A 159 11.92 -18.92 -13.19
N ARG A 160 11.58 -17.63 -13.15
CA ARG A 160 12.23 -16.57 -13.95
C ARG A 160 13.48 -16.03 -13.26
N THR A 161 14.22 -16.86 -12.52
CA THR A 161 15.66 -16.67 -12.46
C THR A 161 16.15 -16.67 -13.90
N TYR A 162 16.55 -15.49 -14.39
CA TYR A 162 17.50 -15.42 -15.48
C TYR A 162 18.59 -16.43 -15.11
N SER A 163 18.72 -17.54 -15.84
CA SER A 163 19.82 -18.48 -15.60
C SER A 163 21.09 -17.65 -15.50
N SER A 164 21.92 -17.90 -14.48
CA SER A 164 23.21 -17.20 -14.33
C SER A 164 24.00 -17.23 -15.64
N SER A 165 23.86 -18.32 -16.41
CA SER A 165 24.34 -18.48 -17.78
C SER A 165 23.80 -17.41 -18.74
N ASN A 166 22.49 -17.11 -18.74
CA ASN A 166 21.88 -16.08 -19.59
C ASN A 166 22.33 -14.67 -19.20
N LEU A 167 22.56 -14.40 -17.91
CA LEU A 167 23.07 -13.10 -17.44
C LEU A 167 24.53 -12.91 -17.86
N ILE A 168 25.37 -13.92 -17.63
CA ILE A 168 26.79 -13.91 -18.03
C ILE A 168 26.89 -13.73 -19.55
N GLN A 169 26.11 -14.47 -20.34
CA GLN A 169 26.07 -14.32 -21.79
C GLN A 169 25.64 -12.90 -22.22
N LEU A 170 24.65 -12.30 -21.55
CA LEU A 170 24.24 -10.92 -21.82
C LEU A 170 25.35 -9.92 -21.49
N MET A 171 26.02 -10.07 -20.34
CA MET A 171 27.14 -9.19 -19.97
C MET A 171 28.30 -9.33 -20.95
N LYS A 172 28.66 -10.54 -21.37
CA LYS A 172 29.67 -10.79 -22.41
C LYS A 172 29.32 -10.08 -23.73
N LYS A 173 28.06 -10.13 -24.18
CA LYS A 173 27.61 -9.38 -25.37
C LYS A 173 27.74 -7.87 -25.20
N ARG A 174 27.45 -7.34 -24.01
CA ARG A 174 27.58 -5.91 -23.70
C ARG A 174 29.05 -5.47 -23.64
N LEU A 175 29.93 -6.28 -23.06
CA LEU A 175 31.38 -6.01 -23.04
C LEU A 175 31.93 -6.00 -24.48
N HIS A 176 31.55 -6.98 -25.29
CA HIS A 176 31.96 -7.04 -26.69
C HIS A 176 31.49 -5.81 -27.49
N LEU A 177 30.23 -5.38 -27.30
CA LEU A 177 29.73 -4.14 -27.92
C LEU A 177 30.59 -2.92 -27.52
N LEU A 178 30.95 -2.79 -26.25
CA LEU A 178 31.79 -1.69 -25.77
C LEU A 178 33.20 -1.73 -26.36
N GLU A 179 33.78 -2.93 -26.52
CA GLU A 179 35.09 -3.15 -27.17
C GLU A 179 35.04 -2.77 -28.66
N GLN A 180 33.99 -3.15 -29.38
CA GLN A 180 33.81 -2.78 -30.79
C GLN A 180 33.63 -1.27 -30.96
N LEU A 181 32.81 -0.64 -30.13
CA LEU A 181 32.65 0.82 -30.15
C LEU A 181 33.96 1.55 -29.88
N GLN A 182 34.78 1.03 -28.96
CA GLN A 182 36.10 1.58 -28.69
C GLN A 182 37.02 1.48 -29.91
N GLN A 183 37.05 0.32 -30.57
CA GLN A 183 37.85 0.10 -31.78
C GLN A 183 37.43 1.03 -32.93
N ASP A 184 36.12 1.31 -33.05
CA ASP A 184 35.57 2.22 -34.05
C ASP A 184 35.78 3.71 -33.72
N GLY A 185 36.48 4.03 -32.63
CA GLY A 185 36.77 5.41 -32.24
C GLY A 185 35.56 6.14 -31.64
N TYR A 186 34.63 5.41 -31.00
CA TYR A 186 33.48 5.98 -30.29
C TYR A 186 33.89 6.61 -28.93
N ASP A 187 34.92 7.45 -28.93
CA ASP A 187 35.57 7.96 -27.70
C ASP A 187 35.16 9.41 -27.34
N ILE A 188 34.75 10.21 -28.32
CA ILE A 188 34.37 11.61 -28.11
C ILE A 188 33.04 11.69 -27.35
N GLY A 189 33.08 12.16 -26.09
CA GLY A 189 31.88 12.38 -25.26
C GLY A 189 31.31 11.14 -24.57
N HIS A 190 31.80 9.93 -24.88
CA HIS A 190 31.24 8.68 -24.37
C HIS A 190 32.18 7.85 -23.49
N ARG A 191 33.49 8.15 -23.46
CA ARG A 191 34.52 7.41 -22.69
C ARG A 191 34.14 7.16 -21.23
N GLU A 192 33.73 8.19 -20.50
CA GLU A 192 33.36 8.08 -19.09
C GLU A 192 32.20 7.10 -18.90
N MET A 193 31.20 7.16 -19.78
CA MET A 193 30.05 6.26 -19.73
C MET A 193 30.41 4.85 -20.17
N MET A 194 31.26 4.68 -21.18
CA MET A 194 31.75 3.37 -21.62
C MET A 194 32.54 2.67 -20.52
N CYS A 195 33.47 3.35 -19.85
CA CYS A 195 34.20 2.81 -18.70
C CYS A 195 33.25 2.44 -17.54
N HIS A 196 32.27 3.30 -17.24
CA HIS A 196 31.24 3.02 -16.22
C HIS A 196 30.43 1.77 -16.57
N LEU A 197 29.97 1.65 -17.80
CA LEU A 197 29.18 0.51 -18.27
C LEU A 197 30.01 -0.78 -18.31
N TYR A 198 31.27 -0.70 -18.73
CA TYR A 198 32.21 -1.83 -18.77
C TYR A 198 32.44 -2.38 -17.36
N PHE A 199 32.78 -1.52 -16.40
CA PHE A 199 32.96 -1.90 -15.00
C PHE A 199 31.68 -2.52 -14.41
N ASN A 200 30.53 -1.91 -14.68
CA ASN A 200 29.24 -2.37 -14.18
C ASN A 200 28.81 -3.73 -14.77
N CYS A 201 29.24 -4.08 -15.99
CA CYS A 201 29.04 -5.40 -16.58
C CYS A 201 29.93 -6.46 -15.90
N LEU A 202 31.19 -6.14 -15.61
CA LEU A 202 32.12 -7.04 -14.91
C LEU A 202 31.63 -7.38 -13.50
N LEU A 203 31.17 -6.38 -12.73
CA LEU A 203 30.60 -6.61 -11.40
C LEU A 203 29.36 -7.51 -11.44
N GLN A 204 28.49 -7.32 -12.43
CA GLN A 204 27.28 -8.14 -12.59
C GLN A 204 27.56 -9.60 -12.95
N MET A 205 28.72 -9.89 -13.56
CA MET A 205 29.12 -11.28 -13.85
C MET A 205 29.46 -12.06 -12.58
N LYS A 206 29.86 -11.39 -11.49
CA LYS A 206 30.25 -12.00 -10.20
C LYS A 206 31.33 -13.09 -10.32
N GLN A 207 32.16 -13.00 -11.35
CA GLN A 207 33.27 -13.94 -11.62
C GLN A 207 34.62 -13.38 -11.20
N LEU A 208 34.71 -12.07 -10.99
CA LEU A 208 35.94 -11.34 -10.71
C LEU A 208 35.76 -10.53 -9.43
N SER A 209 36.85 -10.38 -8.68
CA SER A 209 36.96 -9.39 -7.61
C SER A 209 36.82 -7.97 -8.17
N ARG A 210 36.63 -7.01 -7.26
CA ARG A 210 36.51 -5.61 -7.63
C ARG A 210 37.84 -5.06 -8.16
N GLU A 211 38.93 -5.56 -7.60
CA GLU A 211 40.32 -5.23 -7.94
C GLU A 211 40.67 -5.75 -9.34
N GLU A 212 40.30 -6.99 -9.67
CA GLU A 212 40.47 -7.55 -11.02
C GLU A 212 39.58 -6.82 -12.04
N SER A 213 38.34 -6.49 -11.66
CA SER A 213 37.44 -5.73 -12.52
C SER A 213 37.98 -4.32 -12.80
N TRP A 214 38.64 -3.71 -11.82
CA TRP A 214 39.31 -2.42 -11.98
C TRP A 214 40.47 -2.53 -12.97
N GLU A 215 41.27 -3.59 -12.91
CA GLU A 215 42.37 -3.80 -13.85
C GLU A 215 41.90 -3.91 -15.29
N LEU A 216 40.83 -4.68 -15.52
CA LEU A 216 40.25 -4.82 -16.86
C LEU A 216 39.70 -3.49 -17.39
N VAL A 217 39.12 -2.65 -16.54
CA VAL A 217 38.67 -1.31 -16.93
C VAL A 217 39.83 -0.37 -17.19
N ARG A 218 40.95 -0.49 -16.45
CA ARG A 218 42.17 0.28 -16.75
C ARG A 218 42.71 -0.06 -18.13
N LYS A 219 42.79 -1.36 -18.44
CA LYS A 219 43.19 -1.85 -19.76
C LYS A 219 42.22 -1.39 -20.85
N PHE A 220 40.92 -1.56 -20.64
CA PHE A 220 39.93 -1.03 -21.56
C PHE A 220 40.14 0.49 -21.77
N ASN A 221 40.29 1.28 -20.71
CA ASN A 221 40.52 2.72 -20.86
C ASN A 221 41.81 3.09 -21.61
N SER A 222 42.87 2.29 -21.53
CA SER A 222 44.13 2.57 -22.24
C SER A 222 44.02 2.45 -23.75
N ASP A 223 43.04 1.70 -24.23
CA ASP A 223 42.86 1.43 -25.66
C ASP A 223 42.03 2.53 -26.38
N PHE A 224 41.55 3.54 -25.65
CA PHE A 224 40.98 4.74 -26.26
C PHE A 224 42.07 5.61 -26.88
N ARG A 225 41.75 6.29 -28.00
CA ARG A 225 42.65 7.28 -28.63
C ARG A 225 43.10 8.36 -27.65
N THR A 226 42.22 8.78 -26.76
CA THR A 226 42.56 9.63 -25.61
C THR A 226 42.07 8.96 -24.32
N PRO A 227 42.93 8.27 -23.56
CA PRO A 227 42.52 7.64 -22.31
C PRO A 227 42.07 8.65 -21.25
N LEU A 228 41.14 8.26 -20.38
CA LEU A 228 40.85 9.03 -19.17
C LEU A 228 42.04 8.93 -18.21
N ASN A 229 42.39 10.05 -17.57
CA ASN A 229 43.33 10.00 -16.46
C ASN A 229 42.72 9.23 -15.27
N GLU A 230 43.56 8.69 -14.40
CA GLU A 230 43.12 7.80 -13.33
C GLU A 230 42.09 8.46 -12.40
N ARG A 231 42.23 9.76 -12.11
CA ARG A 231 41.28 10.51 -11.29
C ARG A 231 39.89 10.56 -11.93
N LYS A 232 39.80 10.88 -13.23
CA LYS A 232 38.54 10.92 -13.98
C LYS A 232 37.93 9.52 -14.11
N LEU A 233 38.76 8.51 -14.35
CA LEU A 233 38.33 7.11 -14.42
C LEU A 233 37.74 6.64 -13.09
N LYS A 234 38.39 6.96 -11.95
CA LYS A 234 37.84 6.66 -10.63
C LYS A 234 36.50 7.35 -10.42
N ILE A 235 36.38 8.64 -10.75
CA ILE A 235 35.11 9.38 -10.59
C ILE A 235 33.99 8.81 -11.46
N SER A 236 34.29 8.37 -12.68
CA SER A 236 33.27 7.86 -13.61
C SER A 236 32.68 6.53 -13.16
N ILE A 237 33.48 5.64 -12.59
CA ILE A 237 33.04 4.30 -12.17
C ILE A 237 32.69 4.20 -10.68
N TYR A 238 33.22 5.08 -9.83
CA TYR A 238 33.09 4.97 -8.37
C TYR A 238 31.80 5.60 -7.89
N LYS A 239 30.73 4.82 -8.00
CA LYS A 239 29.49 4.97 -7.24
C LYS A 239 29.25 3.59 -6.67
N GLY A 240 29.31 3.40 -5.36
CA GLY A 240 29.34 2.08 -4.68
C GLY A 240 28.08 1.21 -4.84
N LYS A 241 27.47 1.18 -6.02
CA LYS A 241 26.23 0.54 -6.36
C LYS A 241 26.33 -0.08 -7.76
N GLU A 242 25.94 -1.34 -7.86
CA GLU A 242 25.71 -2.03 -9.13
C GLU A 242 24.39 -1.57 -9.77
N TYR A 243 24.38 -1.40 -11.08
CA TYR A 243 23.22 -0.93 -11.85
C TYR A 243 22.70 -1.98 -12.81
N ASN A 244 21.47 -2.46 -12.58
CA ASN A 244 20.78 -3.38 -13.47
C ASN A 244 20.08 -2.62 -14.62
N TYR A 245 20.83 -2.27 -15.66
CA TYR A 245 20.27 -1.58 -16.83
C TYR A 245 19.49 -2.53 -17.74
N LYS A 246 18.28 -2.10 -18.13
CA LYS A 246 17.56 -2.68 -19.28
C LYS A 246 18.34 -2.38 -20.57
N ASP A 247 18.25 -3.24 -21.58
CA ASP A 247 18.96 -3.05 -22.86
C ASP A 247 18.67 -1.68 -23.50
N VAL A 248 17.40 -1.22 -23.45
CA VAL A 248 17.03 0.12 -23.94
C VAL A 248 17.79 1.22 -23.19
N THR A 249 17.94 1.09 -21.87
CA THR A 249 18.65 2.08 -21.05
C THR A 249 20.17 2.00 -21.26
N PHE A 250 20.70 0.80 -21.50
CA PHE A 250 22.10 0.59 -21.83
C PHE A 250 22.48 1.28 -23.14
N LEU A 251 21.70 1.07 -24.20
CA LEU A 251 21.92 1.71 -25.51
C LEU A 251 21.71 3.23 -25.45
N LYS A 252 20.66 3.71 -24.78
CA LYS A 252 20.43 5.15 -24.57
C LYS A 252 21.57 5.85 -23.82
N LYS A 253 22.33 5.15 -22.98
CA LYS A 253 23.51 5.73 -22.31
C LYS A 253 24.71 5.84 -23.24
N LEU A 254 24.73 5.05 -24.30
CA LEU A 254 25.73 5.12 -25.36
C LEU A 254 25.28 6.02 -26.51
N ASP A 255 24.08 6.62 -26.42
CA ASP A 255 23.44 7.32 -27.54
C ASP A 255 23.36 6.50 -28.84
N LEU A 256 23.23 5.18 -28.69
CA LEU A 256 23.06 4.26 -29.82
C LEU A 256 21.58 4.00 -30.09
N ASP A 257 21.20 4.14 -31.36
CA ASP A 257 19.91 3.67 -31.84
C ASP A 257 19.93 2.14 -32.09
N PRO A 258 18.75 1.49 -32.23
CA PRO A 258 18.68 0.05 -32.43
C PRO A 258 19.31 -0.45 -33.74
N GLU A 259 19.34 0.39 -34.76
CA GLU A 259 19.90 0.03 -36.07
C GLU A 259 21.43 -0.01 -35.99
N GLN A 260 22.02 1.02 -35.37
CA GLN A 260 23.44 1.09 -35.05
C GLN A 260 23.85 -0.07 -34.15
N ALA A 261 23.12 -0.33 -33.06
CA ALA A 261 23.39 -1.46 -32.18
C ALA A 261 23.30 -2.83 -32.90
N ALA A 262 22.39 -2.96 -33.87
CA ALA A 262 22.26 -4.19 -34.65
C ALA A 262 23.46 -4.45 -35.58
N ARG A 263 24.17 -3.40 -36.05
CA ARG A 263 25.42 -3.55 -36.84
C ARG A 263 26.53 -4.22 -36.03
N TYR A 264 26.53 -4.01 -34.71
CA TYR A 264 27.41 -4.67 -33.74
C TYR A 264 26.87 -6.02 -33.25
N GLY A 265 25.84 -6.59 -33.89
CA GLY A 265 25.23 -7.85 -33.47
C GLY A 265 24.41 -7.76 -32.17
N PHE A 266 24.18 -6.55 -31.62
CA PHE A 266 23.38 -6.33 -30.42
C PHE A 266 21.90 -6.12 -30.77
N ARG A 267 21.18 -7.23 -31.04
CA ARG A 267 19.75 -7.19 -31.40
C ARG A 267 18.83 -7.22 -30.17
N MET A 268 18.00 -6.19 -30.03
CA MET A 268 16.94 -6.14 -29.02
C MET A 268 15.67 -6.87 -29.49
N ARG A 269 15.12 -7.76 -28.65
CA ARG A 269 13.87 -8.47 -28.96
C ARG A 269 12.59 -7.63 -28.82
N ASN A 270 12.60 -6.56 -28.01
CA ASN A 270 11.43 -5.72 -27.73
C ASN A 270 11.86 -4.25 -27.55
N TRP A 271 12.20 -3.56 -28.64
CA TRP A 271 12.35 -2.11 -28.63
C TRP A 271 10.98 -1.46 -28.75
N ASN A 272 10.36 -1.14 -27.61
CA ASN A 272 9.25 -0.20 -27.62
C ASN A 272 9.85 1.20 -27.82
N SER A 273 9.80 1.67 -29.06
CA SER A 273 10.29 2.98 -29.52
C SER A 273 9.59 4.17 -28.87
N TYR A 274 8.55 3.92 -28.07
CA TYR A 274 7.78 4.98 -27.44
C TYR A 274 8.66 5.85 -26.54
N THR A 275 8.74 7.12 -26.88
CA THR A 275 9.00 8.20 -25.94
C THR A 275 7.99 8.13 -24.79
N LYS A 276 8.32 8.77 -23.66
CA LYS A 276 7.44 8.81 -22.47
C LYS A 276 6.06 9.39 -22.81
N GLN A 277 5.97 10.23 -23.84
CA GLN A 277 4.75 10.84 -24.33
C GLN A 277 3.93 9.87 -25.18
N GLU A 278 4.55 9.21 -26.15
CA GLU A 278 3.87 8.22 -27.01
C GLU A 278 3.36 7.02 -26.20
N TYR A 279 4.10 6.58 -25.16
CA TYR A 279 3.62 5.50 -24.29
C TYR A 279 2.37 5.89 -23.49
N ARG A 280 2.28 7.17 -23.07
CA ARG A 280 1.11 7.70 -22.37
C ARG A 280 -0.10 7.79 -23.28
N GLU A 281 0.11 8.10 -24.56
CA GLU A 281 -0.94 8.17 -25.58
C GLU A 281 -1.42 6.77 -25.97
N TYR A 282 -0.51 5.84 -26.26
CA TYR A 282 -0.82 4.43 -26.48
C TYR A 282 -1.62 3.83 -25.33
N ARG A 283 -1.17 4.05 -24.08
CA ARG A 283 -1.89 3.57 -22.89
C ARG A 283 -3.26 4.23 -22.75
N ARG A 284 -3.41 5.50 -23.13
CA ARG A 284 -4.71 6.20 -23.14
C ARG A 284 -5.66 5.55 -24.14
N GLU A 285 -5.19 5.30 -25.36
CA GLU A 285 -6.00 4.70 -26.43
C GLU A 285 -6.39 3.26 -26.11
N TYR A 286 -5.44 2.45 -25.63
CA TYR A 286 -5.68 1.10 -25.14
C TYR A 286 -6.74 1.08 -24.02
N MET A 287 -6.66 1.99 -23.04
CA MET A 287 -7.66 2.09 -21.98
C MET A 287 -9.03 2.59 -22.49
N ARG A 288 -9.09 3.40 -23.56
CA ARG A 288 -10.35 3.77 -24.22
C ARG A 288 -10.99 2.57 -24.91
N GLN A 289 -10.21 1.81 -25.67
CA GLN A 289 -10.70 0.59 -26.33
C GLN A 289 -11.14 -0.44 -25.30
N TYR A 290 -10.34 -0.68 -24.26
CA TYR A 290 -10.71 -1.58 -23.16
C TYR A 290 -12.03 -1.20 -22.47
N ARG A 291 -12.32 0.11 -22.32
CA ARG A 291 -13.60 0.61 -21.78
C ARG A 291 -14.76 0.51 -22.77
N LYS A 292 -14.49 0.49 -24.09
CA LYS A 292 -15.51 0.25 -25.12
C LYS A 292 -15.86 -1.23 -25.20
N ASP A 293 -14.86 -2.09 -25.12
CA ASP A 293 -14.99 -3.54 -25.27
C ASP A 293 -15.53 -4.20 -23.98
N GLN A 294 -15.22 -3.62 -22.82
CA GLN A 294 -15.88 -3.95 -21.57
C GLN A 294 -16.99 -2.95 -21.28
N LYS A 295 -18.21 -3.23 -21.73
CA LYS A 295 -19.41 -2.61 -21.13
C LYS A 295 -19.33 -2.87 -19.62
N PRO A 296 -19.23 -1.84 -18.76
CA PRO A 296 -19.21 -2.08 -17.33
C PRO A 296 -20.49 -2.84 -16.98
N THR A 297 -20.33 -3.95 -16.25
CA THR A 297 -21.46 -4.67 -15.68
C THR A 297 -22.25 -3.64 -14.87
N VAL A 298 -23.48 -3.34 -15.27
CA VAL A 298 -24.36 -2.39 -14.57
C VAL A 298 -24.33 -2.77 -13.10
N SER A 299 -23.84 -1.86 -12.25
CA SER A 299 -23.69 -2.11 -10.82
C SER A 299 -25.05 -2.53 -10.26
N ASP A 300 -25.08 -3.42 -9.27
CA ASP A 300 -26.35 -3.84 -8.66
C ASP A 300 -27.15 -2.63 -8.12
N LYS A 301 -26.47 -1.57 -7.70
CA LYS A 301 -27.09 -0.29 -7.33
C LYS A 301 -27.75 0.43 -8.52
N GLN A 302 -27.18 0.34 -9.72
CA GLN A 302 -27.76 0.91 -10.92
C GLN A 302 -28.96 0.11 -11.42
N LYS A 303 -28.92 -1.23 -11.31
CA LYS A 303 -30.07 -2.09 -11.61
C LYS A 303 -31.24 -1.79 -10.66
N GLU A 304 -30.95 -1.63 -9.37
CA GLU A 304 -31.96 -1.31 -8.36
C GLU A 304 -32.58 0.07 -8.59
N ILE A 305 -31.77 1.08 -8.92
CA ILE A 305 -32.29 2.42 -9.30
C ILE A 305 -33.20 2.33 -10.53
N LEU A 306 -32.84 1.52 -11.54
CA LEU A 306 -33.67 1.35 -12.74
C LEU A 306 -35.02 0.71 -12.39
N ARG A 307 -35.00 -0.34 -11.58
CA ARG A 307 -36.20 -1.07 -11.11
C ARG A 307 -37.13 -0.15 -10.31
N LEU A 308 -36.59 0.56 -9.33
CA LEU A 308 -37.36 1.51 -8.51
C LEU A 308 -37.90 2.67 -9.35
N SER A 309 -37.13 3.14 -10.33
CA SER A 309 -37.58 4.20 -11.24
C SER A 309 -38.72 3.74 -12.14
N GLN A 310 -38.69 2.50 -12.63
CA GLN A 310 -39.75 1.95 -13.46
C GLN A 310 -41.03 1.71 -12.65
N LYS A 311 -40.90 1.10 -11.47
CA LYS A 311 -42.02 0.87 -10.56
C LYS A 311 -42.66 2.18 -10.08
N ALA A 312 -41.86 3.24 -9.85
CA ALA A 312 -42.38 4.57 -9.54
C ALA A 312 -43.23 5.16 -10.67
N LYS A 313 -42.83 4.96 -11.94
CA LYS A 313 -43.60 5.41 -13.11
C LYS A 313 -44.92 4.65 -13.25
N GLU A 314 -44.90 3.33 -13.11
CA GLU A 314 -46.11 2.48 -13.15
C GLU A 314 -47.12 2.89 -12.06
N LEU A 315 -46.65 3.09 -10.82
CA LEU A 315 -47.51 3.55 -9.73
C LEU A 315 -48.06 4.95 -10.00
N ARG A 316 -47.27 5.82 -10.65
CA ARG A 316 -47.73 7.17 -11.04
C ARG A 316 -48.81 7.12 -12.11
N GLU A 317 -48.67 6.25 -13.10
CA GLU A 317 -49.67 6.00 -14.16
C GLU A 317 -50.96 5.41 -13.58
N SER A 318 -50.88 4.58 -12.53
CA SER A 318 -52.04 4.06 -11.80
C SER A 318 -52.75 5.09 -10.89
N GLY A 319 -52.29 6.35 -10.88
CA GLY A 319 -52.93 7.45 -10.15
C GLY A 319 -52.40 7.69 -8.73
N CYS A 320 -51.34 6.99 -8.31
CA CYS A 320 -50.76 7.20 -6.97
C CYS A 320 -50.09 8.57 -6.83
N THR A 321 -50.23 9.17 -5.64
CA THR A 321 -49.52 10.39 -5.28
C THR A 321 -48.04 10.11 -4.97
N VAL A 322 -47.19 11.13 -5.08
CA VAL A 322 -45.74 11.02 -4.78
C VAL A 322 -45.48 10.46 -3.38
N ARG A 323 -46.33 10.83 -2.41
CA ARG A 323 -46.25 10.36 -1.03
C ARG A 323 -46.58 8.86 -0.92
N GLN A 324 -47.66 8.41 -1.57
CA GLN A 324 -48.01 6.98 -1.60
C GLN A 324 -46.93 6.14 -2.28
N ILE A 325 -46.32 6.65 -3.35
CA ILE A 325 -45.21 5.97 -4.04
C ILE A 325 -43.98 5.89 -3.13
N ALA A 326 -43.70 6.94 -2.35
CA ALA A 326 -42.58 6.97 -1.40
C ALA A 326 -42.76 5.93 -0.29
N ASP A 327 -43.96 5.85 0.28
CA ASP A 327 -44.32 4.88 1.32
C ASP A 327 -44.26 3.43 0.78
N GLU A 328 -44.82 3.18 -0.42
CA GLU A 328 -44.85 1.86 -1.07
C GLU A 328 -43.46 1.35 -1.47
N LEU A 329 -42.57 2.25 -1.90
CA LEU A 329 -41.22 1.91 -2.35
C LEU A 329 -40.16 2.03 -1.24
N GLY A 330 -40.54 2.46 -0.02
CA GLY A 330 -39.62 2.64 1.11
C GLY A 330 -38.50 3.66 0.84
N ILE A 331 -38.78 4.70 0.03
CA ILE A 331 -37.80 5.72 -0.37
C ILE A 331 -38.36 7.13 -0.14
N SER A 332 -37.50 8.13 0.05
CA SER A 332 -37.96 9.50 0.28
C SER A 332 -38.74 10.08 -0.92
N GLU A 333 -39.71 10.96 -0.66
CA GLU A 333 -40.44 11.69 -1.71
C GLU A 333 -39.51 12.42 -2.69
N SER A 334 -38.36 12.91 -2.20
CA SER A 334 -37.34 13.58 -3.02
C SER A 334 -36.72 12.63 -4.05
N THR A 335 -36.54 11.35 -3.69
CA THR A 335 -36.05 10.29 -4.57
C THR A 335 -37.10 9.93 -5.62
N VAL A 336 -38.37 9.84 -5.22
CA VAL A 336 -39.49 9.57 -6.13
C VAL A 336 -39.62 10.67 -7.19
N LYS A 337 -39.61 11.94 -6.78
CA LYS A 337 -39.64 13.08 -7.71
C LYS A 337 -38.51 13.02 -8.73
N ARG A 338 -37.31 12.66 -8.28
CA ARG A 338 -36.13 12.50 -9.16
C ARG A 338 -36.28 11.33 -10.15
N TYR A 339 -36.96 10.25 -9.76
CA TYR A 339 -37.20 9.09 -10.63
C TYR A 339 -38.32 9.33 -11.65
N LEU A 340 -39.29 10.17 -11.32
CA LEU A 340 -40.35 10.59 -12.25
C LEU A 340 -39.92 11.69 -13.23
N ALA A 341 -38.87 12.45 -12.90
CA ALA A 341 -38.34 13.52 -13.74
C ALA A 341 -37.39 13.02 -14.86
N LYS A 342 -36.98 11.76 -14.81
CA LYS A 342 -36.28 11.05 -15.88
C LYS A 342 -37.28 10.22 -16.66
#